data_AF-A0A2N5ZSD8-F1
#
_entry.id   AF-A0A2N5ZSD8-F1
#
_cell.length_a   1.000
_cell.length_b   1.000
_cell.length_c   1.000
_cell.angle_alpha   90.00
_cell.angle_beta   90.00
_cell.angle_gamma   90.00
#
_symmetry.space_group_name_H-M   'P 1'
#
loop_
_entity.id
_entity.type
_entity.pdbx_description
1 polymer ?
#
loop_
_entity_poly.entity_id
_entity_poly.type
_entity_poly.pdbx_seq_one_letter_code
_entity_poly.pdbx_strand_id
1 'polypeptide(L)' 'MLEQKRKKGESFENFLRRFNKGLIQSRKLQEVRSRKFVQPKKNKNKQKEYALVSMKLREKTEYLRKTGKLKEETRRRW' A
#
# COMPACT_ATOMS: atom_id res chain seq x y z
N MET A 1 6.85 -6.18 -16.49
CA MET A 1 5.41 -5.98 -16.81
C MET A 1 4.60 -7.01 -16.02
N LEU A 2 3.31 -6.77 -15.74
CA LEU A 2 2.50 -7.78 -15.04
C LEU A 2 1.88 -8.69 -16.09
N GLU A 3 2.66 -9.63 -16.60
CA GLU A 3 2.20 -10.55 -17.63
C GLU A 3 1.79 -11.86 -16.97
N GLN A 4 0.48 -12.05 -16.80
CA GLN A 4 -0.08 -13.32 -16.31
C GLN A 4 -0.93 -13.92 -17.43
N LYS A 5 -0.57 -15.14 -17.83
CA LYS A 5 -1.38 -15.96 -18.74
C LYS A 5 -2.32 -16.84 -17.93
N ARG A 6 -3.48 -17.16 -18.51
CA ARG A 6 -4.45 -18.10 -17.94
C ARG A 6 -3.84 -19.50 -17.93
N LYS A 7 -3.97 -20.21 -16.81
CA LYS A 7 -3.53 -21.61 -16.73
C LYS A 7 -4.58 -22.55 -17.34
N LYS A 8 -4.14 -23.64 -17.97
CA LYS A 8 -5.05 -24.68 -18.49
C LYS A 8 -5.82 -25.30 -17.31
N GLY A 9 -7.15 -25.35 -17.41
CA GLY A 9 -8.02 -25.84 -16.33
C GLY A 9 -8.42 -24.81 -15.26
N GLU A 10 -7.98 -23.54 -15.38
CA GLU A 10 -8.37 -22.48 -14.43
C GLU A 10 -9.68 -21.79 -14.86
N SER A 11 -10.62 -21.60 -13.92
CA SER A 11 -11.79 -20.73 -14.12
C SER A 11 -11.35 -19.28 -14.37
N PHE A 12 -12.10 -18.55 -15.19
CA PHE A 12 -11.78 -17.16 -15.50
C PHE A 12 -11.69 -16.27 -14.25
N GLU A 13 -12.56 -16.48 -13.27
CA GLU A 13 -12.56 -15.72 -12.01
C GLU A 13 -11.28 -15.93 -11.19
N ASN A 14 -10.77 -17.17 -11.17
CA ASN A 14 -9.53 -17.51 -10.48
C ASN A 14 -8.34 -16.79 -11.10
N PHE A 15 -8.30 -16.72 -12.43
CA PHE A 15 -7.31 -15.96 -13.17
C PHE A 15 -7.41 -14.46 -12.85
N LEU A 16 -8.62 -13.89 -12.90
CA LEU A 16 -8.87 -12.47 -12.62
C LEU A 16 -8.44 -12.09 -11.19
N ARG A 17 -8.73 -12.92 -10.19
CA ARG A 17 -8.28 -12.70 -8.81
C ARG A 17 -6.75 -12.65 -8.72
N ARG A 18 -6.07 -13.58 -9.39
CA ARG A 18 -4.60 -13.63 -9.43
C ARG A 18 -4.01 -12.38 -10.10
N PHE A 19 -4.64 -11.93 -11.18
CA PHE A 19 -4.26 -10.73 -11.90
C PHE A 19 -4.41 -9.49 -11.03
N ASN A 20 -5.57 -9.31 -10.39
CA ASN A 20 -5.85 -8.20 -9.49
C ASN A 20 -4.87 -8.17 -8.31
N LYS A 21 -4.62 -9.33 -7.69
CA LYS A 21 -3.62 -9.45 -6.62
C LYS A 21 -2.22 -9.05 -7.10
N GLY A 22 -1.81 -9.51 -8.28
CA GLY A 22 -0.53 -9.12 -8.87
C GLY A 22 -0.46 -7.62 -9.14
N LEU A 23 -1.52 -7.03 -9.68
CA LEU A 23 -1.61 -5.60 -9.98
C LEU A 23 -1.45 -4.76 -8.71
N ILE A 24 -2.12 -5.14 -7.61
CA ILE A 24 -1.99 -4.49 -6.29
C ILE A 24 -0.55 -4.62 -5.76
N GLN A 25 0.01 -5.82 -5.78
CA GLN A 25 1.38 -6.07 -5.31
C GLN A 25 2.42 -5.27 -6.11
N SER A 26 2.20 -5.11 -7.41
CA SER A 26 3.11 -4.35 -8.28
C SER A 26 3.13 -2.86 -8.00
N ARG A 27 2.12 -2.32 -7.29
CA ARG A 27 1.92 -0.88 -7.00
C ARG A 27 1.92 0.06 -8.22
N LYS A 28 1.96 -0.47 -9.45
CA LYS A 28 2.00 0.31 -10.69
C LYS A 28 0.84 1.29 -10.82
N LEU A 29 -0.35 0.86 -10.42
CA LEU A 29 -1.53 1.72 -10.48
C LEU A 29 -1.45 2.89 -9.48
N GLN A 30 -0.83 2.66 -8.31
CA GLN A 30 -0.57 3.73 -7.35
C GLN A 30 0.51 4.69 -7.86
N GLU A 31 1.56 4.16 -8.49
CA GLU A 31 2.64 4.95 -9.10
C GLU A 31 2.12 5.85 -10.23
N VAL A 32 1.28 5.30 -11.13
CA VAL A 32 0.65 6.09 -12.20
C VAL A 32 -0.24 7.19 -11.61
N ARG A 33 -1.03 6.86 -10.58
CA ARG A 33 -1.86 7.86 -9.89
C ARG A 33 -1.05 8.94 -9.20
N SER A 34 0.09 8.61 -8.59
CA SER A 34 0.95 9.59 -7.91
C SER A 34 1.70 10.48 -8.90
N ARG A 35 2.08 9.94 -10.06
CA ARG A 35 2.75 10.68 -11.15
C ARG A 35 1.80 11.45 -12.07
N LYS A 36 0.48 11.26 -11.96
CA LYS A 36 -0.53 11.94 -12.78
C LYS A 36 -0.40 13.47 -12.73
N PHE A 37 0.05 14.02 -11.60
CA PHE A 37 0.23 15.45 -11.40
C PHE A 37 1.65 15.77 -10.91
N VAL A 38 2.19 16.93 -11.32
CA VAL A 38 3.48 17.41 -10.82
C VAL A 38 3.39 17.68 -9.32
N GLN A 39 4.19 16.96 -8.54
CA GLN A 39 4.28 17.15 -7.09
C GLN A 39 5.43 18.10 -6.76
N PRO A 40 5.18 19.26 -6.12
CA PRO A 40 6.25 20.16 -5.73
C PRO A 40 7.12 19.53 -4.62
N LYS A 41 8.41 19.87 -4.61
CA LYS A 41 9.33 19.44 -3.55
C LYS A 41 8.84 19.98 -2.19
N LYS A 42 8.84 19.14 -1.16
CA LYS A 42 8.50 19.57 0.21
C LYS A 42 9.50 20.62 0.69
N ASN A 43 9.01 21.74 1.22
CA ASN A 43 9.85 22.74 1.91
C ASN A 43 10.35 22.21 3.27
N LYS A 44 11.30 22.89 3.90
CA LYS A 44 11.91 22.46 5.19
C LYS A 44 10.85 22.28 6.30
N ASN A 45 9.88 23.18 6.38
CA ASN A 45 8.82 23.11 7.40
C ASN A 45 7.93 21.87 7.21
N LYS A 46 7.44 21.62 5.99
CA LYS A 46 6.64 20.42 5.66
C LYS A 46 7.42 19.12 5.87
N GLN A 47 8.73 19.13 5.65
CA GLN A 47 9.58 17.97 5.97
C GLN A 47 9.65 17.71 7.47
N LYS A 48 9.86 18.78 8.27
CA LYS A 48 9.88 18.69 9.74
C LYS A 48 8.55 18.21 10.30
N GLU A 49 7.44 18.80 9.87
CA GLU A 49 6.09 18.40 10.27
C GLU A 49 5.82 16.92 9.93
N TYR A 50 6.17 16.51 8.71
CA TYR A 50 6.03 15.11 8.30
C TYR A 50 6.83 14.17 9.21
N ALA A 51 8.08 14.51 9.52
CA ALA A 51 8.92 13.70 10.40
C ALA A 51 8.31 13.57 11.82
N LEU A 52 7.85 14.67 12.40
CA LEU A 52 7.22 14.67 13.73
C LEU A 52 5.94 13.83 13.76
N VAL A 53 5.10 13.92 12.73
CA VAL A 53 3.89 13.09 12.61
C VAL A 53 4.25 11.62 12.47
N SER A 54 5.23 11.29 11.62
CA SER A 54 5.70 9.90 11.45
C SER A 54 6.25 9.30 12.74
N MET A 55 7.01 10.08 13.52
CA MET A 55 7.51 9.63 14.83
C MET A 55 6.37 9.31 15.80
N LYS A 56 5.42 10.24 15.96
CA LYS A 56 4.24 10.02 16.83
C LYS A 56 3.43 8.80 16.43
N LEU A 57 3.21 8.59 15.13
CA LEU A 57 2.50 7.41 14.62
C LEU A 57 3.26 6.12 14.90
N ARG A 58 4.58 6.13 14.76
CA ARG A 58 5.44 4.98 15.08
C ARG A 58 5.37 4.64 16.57
N GLU A 59 5.55 5.62 17.45
CA GLU A 59 5.46 5.45 18.90
C GLU A 59 4.09 4.90 19.32
N LYS A 60 3.01 5.46 18.78
CA LYS A 60 1.65 4.97 19.03
C LYS A 60 1.48 3.52 18.57
N THR A 61 1.98 3.17 17.39
CA THR A 61 1.93 1.80 16.85
C THR A 61 2.71 0.83 17.73
N GLU A 62 3.92 1.22 18.17
CA GLU A 62 4.75 0.40 19.06
C GLU A 62 4.10 0.20 20.43
N TYR A 63 3.50 1.25 21.01
CA TYR A 63 2.76 1.15 22.27
C TYR A 63 1.55 0.20 22.15
N LEU A 64 0.76 0.35 21.08
CA LEU A 64 -0.39 -0.54 20.82
C LEU A 64 0.06 -1.99 20.61
N ARG A 65 1.20 -2.20 19.94
CA ARG A 65 1.80 -3.54 19.76
C ARG A 65 2.21 -4.15 21.09
N LYS A 66 2.87 -3.39 21.97
CA LYS A 66 3.28 -3.85 23.31
C LYS A 66 2.10 -4.19 24.22
N THR A 67 1.02 -3.42 24.13
CA THR A 67 -0.18 -3.59 24.96
C THR A 67 -1.18 -4.63 24.41
N GLY A 68 -0.86 -5.27 23.28
CA GLY A 68 -1.76 -6.22 22.61
C GLY A 68 -3.02 -5.58 22.03
N LYS A 69 -3.13 -4.25 22.04
CA LYS A 69 -4.26 -3.47 21.51
C LYS A 69 -4.03 -3.00 20.07
N LEU A 70 -2.94 -3.44 19.45
CA LEU A 70 -2.74 -3.22 18.02
C LEU A 70 -3.89 -3.93 17.33
N LYS A 71 -4.84 -3.14 16.82
CA LYS A 71 -5.85 -3.68 15.91
C LYS A 71 -5.07 -4.46 14.87
N GLU A 72 -5.32 -5.76 14.76
CA GLU A 72 -5.00 -6.45 13.53
C GLU A 72 -5.59 -5.55 12.46
N GLU A 73 -4.76 -4.95 11.62
CA GLU A 73 -5.27 -4.31 10.43
C GLU A 73 -6.17 -5.38 9.84
N THR A 74 -7.48 -5.12 9.81
CA THR A 74 -8.37 -5.83 8.92
C THR A 74 -7.81 -5.48 7.57
N ARG A 75 -6.82 -6.28 7.15
CA ARG A 75 -6.22 -6.24 5.83
C ARG A 75 -7.44 -6.25 4.96
N ARG A 76 -7.73 -5.09 4.38
CA ARG A 76 -8.69 -4.97 3.30
C ARG A 76 -8.10 -5.89 2.23
N ARG A 77 -8.45 -7.17 2.30
CA ARG A 77 -8.12 -8.23 1.36
C ARG A 77 -8.91 -7.87 0.12
N TRP A 78 -8.32 -7.02 -0.69
CA TRP A 78 -8.63 -6.93 -2.09
C TRP A 78 -7.54 -7.73 -2.82
#